data_AF-A0A4Y2SPB5-F1
#
_entry.id   AF-A0A4Y2SPB5-F1
#
_cell.length_a   1.000
_cell.length_b   1.000
_cell.length_c   1.000
_cell.angle_alpha   90.00
_cell.angle_beta   90.00
_cell.angle_gamma   90.00
#
_symmetry.space_group_name_H-M   'P 1'
#
loop_
_entity.id
_entity.type
_entity.pdbx_description
1 polymer ?
#
loop_
_entity_poly.entity_id
_entity_poly.type
_entity_poly.pdbx_seq_one_letter_code
_entity_poly.pdbx_strand_id
1 'polypeptide(L)'
;MKEVTIFRWCQRYEAGSVDLPRPGQAHVVTNSATISAVDELILQNRRITTREIGVELSISKGTVHHIMHKKLGYGKVCAQWVPKHLSENQKTARMGVCRTQQFLH
;
A
#
# COMPACT_ATOMS: atom_id res chain seq x y z
N MET A 1 -15.44 38.98 -9.77
CA MET A 1 -14.73 38.51 -8.56
C MET A 1 -14.53 39.73 -7.66
N LYS A 2 -14.79 39.66 -6.35
CA LYS A 2 -14.72 40.85 -5.46
C LYS A 2 -13.25 41.18 -5.10
N GLU A 3 -12.88 42.45 -4.96
CA GLU A 3 -11.50 42.90 -4.61
C GLU A 3 -10.90 42.16 -3.40
N VAL A 4 -11.72 41.92 -2.37
CA VAL A 4 -11.32 41.16 -1.17
C VAL A 4 -10.84 39.75 -1.50
N THR A 5 -11.41 39.14 -2.54
CA THR A 5 -11.02 37.79 -2.99
C THR A 5 -9.65 37.83 -3.69
N ILE A 6 -9.38 38.89 -4.45
CA ILE A 6 -8.13 39.10 -5.18
C ILE A 6 -6.99 39.36 -4.18
N PHE A 7 -7.20 40.27 -3.23
CA PHE A 7 -6.21 40.59 -2.22
C PHE A 7 -5.81 39.38 -1.38
N ARG A 8 -6.80 38.58 -0.94
CA ARG A 8 -6.55 37.32 -0.21
C ARG A 8 -5.79 36.29 -1.06
N TRP A 9 -6.00 36.29 -2.38
CA TRP A 9 -5.32 35.39 -3.30
C TRP A 9 -3.85 35.79 -3.48
N CYS A 10 -3.59 37.08 -3.73
CA CYS A 10 -2.23 37.64 -3.81
C CYS A 10 -1.45 37.37 -2.53
N GLN A 11 -2.03 37.61 -1.35
CA GLN A 11 -1.37 37.32 -0.08
C GLN A 11 -1.00 35.84 0.09
N ARG A 12 -1.87 34.91 -0.33
CA ARG A 12 -1.58 33.47 -0.26
C ARG A 12 -0.50 33.05 -1.25
N TYR A 13 -0.49 33.68 -2.43
CA TYR A 13 0.51 33.44 -3.46
C TYR A 13 1.90 33.87 -2.99
N GLU A 14 2.03 35.10 -2.47
CA GLU A 14 3.28 35.62 -1.90
C GLU A 14 3.76 34.82 -0.68
N ALA A 15 2.83 34.30 0.13
CA ALA A 15 3.14 33.45 1.28
C ALA A 15 3.48 31.99 0.89
N GLY A 16 3.54 31.64 -0.40
CA GLY A 16 3.81 30.26 -0.86
C GLY A 16 2.71 29.25 -0.49
N SER A 17 1.53 29.73 -0.11
CA SER A 17 0.42 28.96 0.47
C SER A 17 -0.69 28.71 -0.57
N VAL A 18 -0.29 28.36 -1.78
CA VAL A 18 -1.17 28.09 -2.91
C VAL A 18 -1.80 26.69 -2.84
N ASP A 19 -1.08 25.73 -2.26
CA ASP A 19 -1.49 24.31 -2.22
C ASP A 19 -1.62 23.75 -0.79
N LEU A 20 -2.26 24.52 0.10
CA LEU A 20 -2.58 24.00 1.43
C LEU A 20 -3.46 22.74 1.29
N PRO A 21 -3.08 21.62 1.93
CA PRO A 21 -3.89 20.41 1.91
C PRO A 21 -5.26 20.73 2.51
N ARG A 22 -6.30 20.66 1.67
CA ARG A 22 -7.67 20.83 2.13
C ARG A 22 -8.08 19.60 2.94
N PRO A 23 -8.53 19.75 4.20
CA PRO A 23 -9.14 18.66 4.93
C PRO A 23 -10.40 18.21 4.17
N GLY A 24 -10.34 17.04 3.54
CA GLY A 24 -11.45 16.43 2.83
C GLY A 24 -12.05 15.26 3.62
N GLN A 25 -13.24 14.82 3.23
CA GLN A 25 -13.96 13.67 3.82
C GLN A 25 -13.11 12.38 3.86
N ALA A 26 -12.19 12.20 2.92
CA ALA A 26 -11.24 11.09 2.90
C ALA A 26 -10.40 11.01 4.19
N HIS A 27 -10.07 12.14 4.81
CA HIS A 27 -9.30 12.22 6.06
C HIS A 27 -10.08 11.71 7.28
N VAL A 28 -11.42 11.75 7.25
CA VAL A 28 -12.28 11.27 8.34
C VAL A 28 -12.44 9.75 8.29
N VAL A 29 -12.52 9.17 7.08
CA VAL A 29 -12.65 7.71 6.88
C VAL A 29 -11.30 6.97 7.07
N THR A 30 -10.18 7.66 6.86
CA THR A 30 -8.82 7.13 7.11
C THR A 30 -8.36 7.39 8.53
N ASN A 31 -9.01 6.76 9.50
CA ASN A 31 -8.51 6.69 10.88
C ASN A 31 -7.42 5.61 11.00
N SER A 32 -6.59 5.70 12.05
CA SER A 32 -5.59 4.70 12.42
C SER A 32 -6.15 3.28 12.46
N ALA A 33 -7.33 3.08 13.04
CA ALA A 33 -7.98 1.77 13.12
C ALA A 33 -8.27 1.15 11.74
N THR A 34 -8.77 1.93 10.78
CA THR A 34 -9.04 1.41 9.43
C THR A 34 -7.75 1.15 8.65
N ILE A 35 -6.69 1.94 8.89
CA ILE A 35 -5.37 1.70 8.33
C ILE A 35 -4.79 0.37 8.86
N SER A 36 -4.86 0.13 10.17
CA SER A 36 -4.38 -1.12 10.79
C SER A 36 -5.16 -2.33 10.29
N ALA A 37 -6.50 -2.25 10.21
CA ALA A 37 -7.32 -3.34 9.69
C ALA A 37 -6.98 -3.69 8.24
N VAL A 38 -6.71 -2.69 7.39
CA VAL A 38 -6.23 -2.92 6.02
C VAL A 38 -4.87 -3.62 6.00
N ASP A 39 -3.94 -3.20 6.87
CA ASP A 39 -2.61 -3.82 6.95
C ASP A 39 -2.72 -5.29 7.39
N GLU A 40 -3.49 -5.58 8.44
CA GLU A 40 -3.72 -6.95 8.93
C GLU A 40 -4.29 -7.87 7.84
N LEU A 41 -5.29 -7.42 7.07
CA LEU A 41 -5.85 -8.19 5.95
C LEU A 41 -4.79 -8.49 4.88
N ILE A 42 -3.90 -7.53 4.59
CA ILE A 42 -2.79 -7.72 3.64
C ILE A 42 -1.76 -8.71 4.20
N LEU A 43 -1.43 -8.62 5.49
CA LEU A 43 -0.49 -9.55 6.15
C LEU A 43 -1.01 -10.99 6.13
N GLN A 44 -2.32 -11.18 6.39
CA GLN A 44 -2.97 -12.49 6.38
C GLN A 44 -3.03 -13.10 4.98
N ASN A 45 -3.35 -12.30 3.96
CA ASN A 45 -3.39 -12.74 2.57
C ASN A 45 -2.70 -11.74 1.64
N ARG A 46 -1.43 -12.01 1.31
CA ARG A 46 -0.63 -11.17 0.41
C ARG A 46 -1.18 -11.08 -1.03
N ARG A 47 -2.18 -11.88 -1.39
CA ARG A 47 -2.85 -11.87 -2.70
C ARG A 47 -4.24 -11.23 -2.67
N ILE A 48 -4.66 -10.67 -1.54
CA ILE A 48 -5.96 -10.02 -1.40
C ILE A 48 -6.13 -8.84 -2.37
N THR A 49 -7.33 -8.67 -2.89
CA THR A 49 -7.67 -7.59 -3.83
C THR A 49 -8.23 -6.37 -3.11
N THR A 50 -8.08 -5.19 -3.73
CA THR A 50 -8.67 -3.94 -3.21
C THR A 50 -10.20 -4.01 -3.07
N ARG A 51 -10.85 -4.87 -3.87
CA ARG A 51 -12.31 -5.04 -3.84
C ARG A 51 -12.72 -5.86 -2.62
N GLU A 52 -12.03 -6.95 -2.34
CA GLU A 52 -12.28 -7.78 -1.15
C GLU A 52 -12.10 -6.97 0.13
N ILE A 53 -11.01 -6.21 0.24
CA ILE A 53 -10.80 -5.29 1.38
C ILE A 53 -11.94 -4.27 1.49
N GLY A 54 -12.37 -3.70 0.37
CA GLY A 54 -13.46 -2.71 0.35
C GLY A 54 -14.80 -3.29 0.81
N VAL A 55 -15.08 -4.55 0.47
CA VAL A 55 -16.27 -5.27 0.93
C VAL A 55 -16.16 -5.58 2.42
N GLU A 56 -15.03 -6.15 2.86
CA GLU A 56 -14.81 -6.57 4.25
C GLU A 56 -14.92 -5.38 5.22
N LEU A 57 -14.31 -4.25 4.88
CA LEU A 57 -14.28 -3.06 5.73
C LEU A 57 -15.40 -2.06 5.40
N SER A 58 -16.30 -2.38 4.46
CA SER A 58 -17.36 -1.49 3.99
C SER A 58 -16.87 -0.09 3.59
N ILE A 59 -15.72 -0.02 2.92
CA ILE A 59 -15.10 1.21 2.45
C ILE A 59 -14.96 1.24 0.93
N SER A 60 -14.94 2.45 0.36
CA SER A 60 -14.80 2.61 -1.08
C SER A 60 -13.46 2.08 -1.59
N LYS A 61 -13.44 1.55 -2.81
CA LYS A 61 -12.20 1.14 -3.51
C LYS A 61 -11.16 2.26 -3.56
N GLY A 62 -11.58 3.51 -3.74
CA GLY A 62 -10.69 4.68 -3.76
C GLY A 62 -10.01 4.90 -2.40
N THR A 63 -10.73 4.72 -1.31
CA THR A 63 -10.19 4.80 0.05
C THR A 63 -9.17 3.69 0.30
N VAL A 64 -9.47 2.43 -0.08
CA VAL A 64 -8.52 1.32 0.04
C VAL A 64 -7.23 1.62 -0.74
N HIS A 65 -7.37 2.07 -1.99
CA HIS A 65 -6.23 2.42 -2.83
C HIS A 65 -5.38 3.54 -2.20
N HIS A 66 -6.01 4.57 -1.65
CA HIS A 66 -5.31 5.64 -0.93
C HIS A 66 -4.57 5.11 0.31
N ILE A 67 -5.21 4.27 1.13
CA ILE A 67 -4.56 3.68 2.31
C ILE A 67 -3.34 2.86 1.89
N MET A 68 -3.53 1.92 0.95
CA MET A 68 -2.45 1.03 0.51
C MET A 68 -1.24 1.79 -0.01
N HIS A 69 -1.42 2.76 -0.92
CA HIS A 69 -0.30 3.42 -1.57
C HIS A 69 0.23 4.65 -0.83
N LYS A 70 -0.64 5.44 -0.19
CA LYS A 70 -0.26 6.73 0.43
C LYS A 70 -0.02 6.62 1.93
N LYS A 71 -0.66 5.68 2.63
CA LYS A 71 -0.49 5.51 4.08
C LYS A 71 0.46 4.36 4.42
N LEU A 72 0.30 3.21 3.77
CA LEU A 72 1.09 2.01 4.03
C LEU A 72 2.28 1.82 3.07
N GLY A 73 2.28 2.50 1.92
CA GLY A 73 3.37 2.43 0.95
C GLY A 73 3.47 1.11 0.17
N TYR A 74 2.41 0.29 0.18
CA TYR A 74 2.39 -0.97 -0.57
C TYR A 74 2.34 -0.74 -2.08
N GLY A 75 3.01 -1.62 -2.82
CA GLY A 75 2.96 -1.73 -4.27
C GLY A 75 2.49 -3.11 -4.70
N LYS A 76 1.79 -3.19 -5.84
CA LYS A 76 1.42 -4.47 -6.44
C LYS A 76 2.62 -5.04 -7.19
N VAL A 77 3.02 -6.26 -6.84
CA VAL A 77 4.03 -7.03 -7.57
C VAL A 77 3.38 -8.23 -8.25
N CYS A 78 3.85 -8.60 -9.44
CA CYS A 78 3.41 -9.82 -10.11
C CYS A 78 4.04 -11.05 -9.42
N ALA A 79 3.28 -12.15 -9.33
CA ALA A 79 3.83 -13.40 -8.85
C ALA A 79 4.90 -13.92 -9.82
N GLN A 80 6.00 -14.45 -9.29
CA GLN A 80 7.04 -15.07 -10.09
C GLN A 80 6.65 -16.51 -10.43
N TRP A 81 6.90 -16.92 -11.67
CA TRP A 81 6.75 -18.32 -12.09
C TRP A 81 7.81 -19.19 -11.42
N VAL A 82 7.37 -20.26 -10.77
CA VAL A 82 8.25 -21.27 -10.17
C VAL A 82 8.17 -22.54 -11.03
N PRO A 83 9.31 -23.08 -11.54
CA PRO A 83 9.31 -24.18 -12.50
C PRO A 83 8.61 -25.47 -12.04
N LYS A 84 8.62 -25.75 -10.73
CA LYS A 84 8.00 -26.95 -10.15
C LYS A 84 7.63 -26.72 -8.70
N HIS A 85 6.48 -27.28 -8.29
CA HIS A 85 6.12 -27.40 -6.89
C HIS A 85 6.91 -28.55 -6.25
N LEU A 86 7.90 -28.21 -5.42
CA LEU A 86 8.81 -29.21 -4.82
C LEU A 86 8.22 -29.84 -3.56
N SER A 87 8.43 -31.15 -3.41
CA SER A 87 8.17 -31.83 -2.14
C SER A 87 9.23 -31.48 -1.10
N GLU A 88 8.96 -31.75 0.17
CA GLU A 88 9.89 -31.42 1.26
C GLU A 88 11.23 -32.17 1.11
N ASN A 89 11.18 -33.47 0.76
CA ASN A 89 12.38 -34.27 0.48
C ASN A 89 13.22 -33.66 -0.65
N GLN A 90 12.57 -33.13 -1.71
CA GLN A 90 13.27 -32.47 -2.82
C GLN A 90 13.92 -31.15 -2.38
N LYS A 91 13.28 -30.36 -1.51
CA LYS A 91 13.88 -29.14 -0.96
C LYS A 91 15.11 -29.46 -0.13
N THR A 92 15.01 -30.46 0.77
CA THR A 92 16.13 -30.87 1.63
C THR A 92 17.31 -31.39 0.82
N ALA A 93 17.07 -32.22 -0.21
CA ALA A 93 18.12 -32.70 -1.09
C ALA A 93 18.82 -31.55 -1.83
N ARG A 94 18.07 -30.58 -2.36
CA ARG A 94 18.64 -29.40 -3.03
C ARG A 94 19.46 -28.54 -2.08
N MET A 95 18.97 -28.30 -0.86
CA MET A 95 19.71 -27.57 0.18
C MET A 95 21.02 -28.29 0.55
N GLY A 96 21.00 -29.62 0.64
CA GLY A 96 22.18 -30.44 0.91
C GLY A 96 23.26 -30.28 -0.16
N VAL A 97 22.88 -30.39 -1.44
CA VAL A 97 23.82 -30.22 -2.58
C VAL A 97 24.44 -28.82 -2.59
N CYS A 98 23.64 -27.76 -2.41
CA CYS A 98 24.19 -26.40 -2.38
C CYS A 98 25.17 -26.18 -1.24
N ARG A 99 24.91 -26.77 -0.06
CA ARG A 99 25.81 -26.67 1.09
C ARG A 99 27.10 -27.45 0.87
N THR A 100 27.06 -28.65 0.29
CA THR A 100 28.28 -29.44 0.05
C THR A 100 29.13 -28.89 -1.10
N GLN A 101 28.52 -28.31 -2.13
CA GLN A 101 29.26 -27.63 -3.21
C GLN A 101 30.01 -26.37 -2.74
N GLN A 102 29.52 -25.67 -1.71
CA GLN A 102 30.23 -24.52 -1.14
C GLN A 102 31.54 -24.90 -0.44
N PHE A 103 31.74 -26.17 -0.07
CA PHE A 103 32.97 -26.65 0.58
C PHE A 103 33.98 -27.27 -0.40
N LEU A 104 33.62 -27.37 -1.68
CA LEU A 104 34.49 -27.92 -2.74
C LEU A 104 35.18 -26.84 -3.57
N HIS A 105 35.04 -25.57 -3.17
CA HIS A 105 35.68 -24.42 -3.79
C HIS A 105 36.46 -23.59 -2.76
#